data_AF-A0A968MT43-F1
#
_entry.id   AF-A0A968MT43-F1
#
_cell.length_a   1.000
_cell.length_b   1.000
_cell.length_c   1.000
_cell.angle_alpha   90.00
_cell.angle_beta   90.00
_cell.angle_gamma   90.00
#
_symmetry.space_group_name_H-M   'P 1'
#
loop_
_entity.id
_entity.type
_entity.pdbx_description
1 polymer ?
#
loop_
_entity_poly.entity_id
_entity_poly.type
_entity_poly.pdbx_seq_one_letter_code
_entity_poly.pdbx_strand_id
1 'polypeptide(L)'
;MEQNKAALLNDTRYIEFLNDLINRIQSLSTVHSMLSAQNWQPLEISDLCNQIIRAAKHGTPPDKKVNLFITPTSIKLNSNQSHHLTLVINELTTNSIKHAMHCRDEATIFR
;
A
#
# COMPACT_ATOMS: atom_id res chain seq x y z
N MET A 1 21.50 -0.56 -30.97
CA MET A 1 20.23 0.03 -30.50
C MET A 1 19.56 -0.83 -29.43
N GLU A 2 19.57 -2.17 -29.54
CA GLU A 2 18.97 -3.07 -28.52
C GLU A 2 19.70 -3.11 -27.16
N GLN A 3 21.04 -3.10 -27.15
CA GLN A 3 21.82 -3.12 -25.89
C GLN A 3 21.54 -1.92 -24.98
N ASN A 4 21.23 -0.76 -25.55
CA ASN A 4 20.92 0.45 -24.79
C ASN A 4 19.49 0.38 -24.18
N LYS A 5 18.57 -0.30 -24.87
CA LYS A 5 17.21 -0.58 -24.38
C LYS A 5 17.23 -1.55 -23.19
N ALA A 6 18.04 -2.61 -23.27
CA ALA A 6 18.16 -3.60 -22.20
C ALA A 6 18.74 -3.01 -20.90
N ALA A 7 19.72 -2.11 -21.00
CA ALA A 7 20.29 -1.40 -19.86
C ALA A 7 19.27 -0.44 -19.20
N LEU A 8 18.58 0.37 -20.00
CA LEU A 8 17.51 1.26 -19.52
C LEU A 8 16.34 0.50 -18.88
N LEU A 9 15.96 -0.66 -19.43
CA LEU A 9 14.95 -1.56 -18.86
C LEU A 9 15.41 -2.16 -17.52
N ASN A 10 16.71 -2.37 -17.33
CA ASN A 10 17.25 -2.88 -16.09
C ASN A 10 17.24 -1.81 -14.99
N ASP A 11 17.63 -0.58 -15.31
CA ASP A 11 17.54 0.56 -14.40
C ASP A 11 16.10 0.86 -14.00
N THR A 12 15.16 0.80 -14.96
CA THR A 12 13.73 1.01 -14.69
C THR A 12 13.18 -0.05 -13.72
N ARG A 13 13.43 -1.34 -13.97
CA ARG A 13 13.00 -2.42 -13.08
C ARG A 13 13.65 -2.34 -11.69
N TYR A 14 14.90 -1.90 -11.62
CA TYR A 14 15.59 -1.69 -10.35
C TYR A 14 14.95 -0.56 -9.52
N ILE A 15 14.61 0.56 -10.16
CA ILE A 15 13.92 1.68 -9.52
C ILE A 15 12.51 1.25 -9.05
N GLU A 16 11.77 0.51 -9.88
CA GLU A 16 10.45 -0.03 -9.50
C GLU A 16 10.54 -0.92 -8.26
N PHE A 17 11.52 -1.81 -8.20
CA PHE A 17 11.76 -2.67 -7.05
C PHE A 17 12.09 -1.87 -5.78
N LEU A 18 12.95 -0.86 -5.88
CA LEU A 18 13.27 0.02 -4.75
C LEU A 18 12.04 0.77 -4.22
N ASN A 19 11.20 1.27 -5.13
CA ASN A 19 9.96 1.95 -4.75
C ASN A 19 9.01 1.01 -4.00
N ASP A 20 8.93 -0.27 -4.40
CA ASP A 20 8.12 -1.27 -3.69
C ASP A 20 8.63 -1.56 -2.29
N LEU A 21 9.95 -1.65 -2.13
CA LEU A 21 10.56 -1.80 -0.80
C LEU A 21 10.29 -0.58 0.09
N ILE A 22 10.41 0.63 -0.45
CA ILE A 22 10.12 1.88 0.27
C ILE A 22 8.67 1.89 0.74
N ASN A 23 7.71 1.58 -0.13
CA ASN A 23 6.28 1.56 0.20
C ASN A 23 5.96 0.55 1.32
N ARG A 24 6.61 -0.63 1.30
CA ARG A 24 6.45 -1.64 2.35
C ARG A 24 7.02 -1.20 3.68
N ILE A 25 8.23 -0.63 3.68
CA ILE A 25 8.87 -0.12 4.91
C ILE A 25 8.03 1.02 5.50
N GLN A 26 7.53 1.94 4.68
CA GLN A 26 6.65 3.02 5.12
C GLN A 26 5.34 2.48 5.71
N SER A 27 4.73 1.48 5.08
CA SER A 27 3.52 0.83 5.61
C SER A 27 3.76 0.17 6.96
N LEU A 28 4.86 -0.58 7.11
CA LEU A 28 5.25 -1.19 8.39
C LEU A 28 5.55 -0.14 9.46
N SER A 29 6.29 0.92 9.11
CA SER A 29 6.60 2.02 10.02
C SER A 29 5.32 2.71 10.50
N THR A 30 4.37 2.92 9.60
CA THR A 30 3.06 3.50 9.91
C THR A 30 2.31 2.67 10.95
N VAL A 31 2.27 1.35 10.78
CA VAL A 31 1.55 0.45 11.70
C VAL A 31 2.29 0.29 13.03
N HIS A 32 3.62 0.30 13.00
CA HIS A 32 4.43 0.37 14.20
C HIS A 32 4.13 1.65 15.00
N SER A 33 4.01 2.81 14.33
CA SER A 33 3.63 4.07 14.97
C SER A 33 2.21 4.02 15.54
N MET A 34 1.24 3.42 14.83
CA MET A 34 -0.13 3.25 15.34
C MET A 34 -0.16 2.39 16.60
N LEU A 35 0.50 1.23 16.58
CA LEU A 35 0.61 0.35 17.75
C LEU A 35 1.30 1.06 18.92
N SER A 36 2.41 1.75 18.65
CA SER A 36 3.14 2.50 19.69
C SER A 36 2.27 3.59 20.32
N ALA A 37 1.49 4.33 19.52
CA ALA A 37 0.59 5.37 20.01
C ALA A 37 -0.57 4.81 20.85
N GLN A 38 -0.94 3.54 20.62
CA GLN A 38 -1.97 2.84 21.38
C GLN A 38 -1.39 1.92 22.46
N ASN A 39 -0.14 2.12 22.92
CA ASN A 39 0.50 1.27 23.92
C ASN A 39 0.42 -0.24 23.58
N TRP A 40 0.60 -0.57 22.29
CA TRP A 40 0.55 -1.91 21.73
C TRP A 40 -0.79 -2.63 21.92
N GLN A 41 -1.87 -1.88 22.17
CA GLN A 41 -3.22 -2.41 22.23
C GLN A 41 -3.73 -2.82 20.84
N PRO A 42 -4.72 -3.73 20.76
CA PRO A 42 -5.31 -4.14 19.50
C PRO A 42 -5.89 -2.96 18.69
N LEU A 43 -5.60 -2.95 17.39
CA LEU A 43 -6.07 -1.92 16.45
C LEU A 43 -7.38 -2.37 15.79
N GLU A 44 -8.28 -1.42 15.49
CA GLU A 44 -9.42 -1.70 14.64
C GLU A 44 -8.96 -1.95 13.20
N ILE A 45 -9.49 -3.00 12.57
CA ILE A 45 -9.11 -3.36 11.20
C ILE A 45 -9.42 -2.24 10.20
N SER A 46 -10.50 -1.50 10.41
CA SER A 46 -10.88 -0.37 9.56
C SER A 46 -9.87 0.77 9.61
N ASP A 47 -9.31 1.05 10.78
CA ASP A 47 -8.29 2.09 10.95
C ASP A 47 -6.97 1.66 10.29
N LEU A 48 -6.59 0.39 10.48
CA LEU A 48 -5.43 -0.19 9.85
C LEU A 48 -5.52 -0.10 8.31
N CYS A 49 -6.63 -0.56 7.74
CA CYS A 49 -6.89 -0.46 6.29
C CYS A 49 -6.82 0.98 5.79
N ASN A 50 -7.48 1.91 6.48
CA ASN A 50 -7.50 3.32 6.11
C ASN A 50 -6.08 3.89 6.03
N GLN A 51 -5.28 3.62 7.05
CA GLN A 51 -3.96 4.21 7.16
C GLN A 51 -2.99 3.65 6.10
N ILE A 52 -2.99 2.33 5.88
CA ILE A 52 -2.11 1.69 4.88
C ILE A 52 -2.48 2.14 3.47
N ILE A 53 -3.78 2.18 3.15
CA ILE A 53 -4.21 2.53 1.80
C ILE A 53 -3.93 4.01 1.50
N ARG A 54 -4.08 4.90 2.50
CA ARG A 54 -3.66 6.32 2.38
C ARG A 54 -2.16 6.47 2.16
N ALA A 55 -1.33 5.66 2.84
CA ALA A 55 0.11 5.65 2.65
C ALA A 55 0.48 5.18 1.23
N ALA A 56 -0.09 4.06 0.77
CA ALA A 56 0.14 3.54 -0.58
C ALA A 56 -0.32 4.51 -1.69
N LYS A 57 -1.35 5.32 -1.43
CA LYS A 57 -1.85 6.32 -2.40
C LYS A 57 -0.87 7.47 -2.66
N HIS A 58 0.09 7.76 -1.77
CA HIS A 58 1.09 8.80 -2.02
C HIS A 58 1.96 8.53 -3.26
N GLY A 59 2.06 7.27 -3.71
CA GLY A 59 2.74 6.90 -4.95
C GLY A 59 1.87 6.97 -6.21
N THR A 60 0.60 7.39 -6.11
CA THR A 60 -0.32 7.43 -7.26
C THR A 60 -0.18 8.75 -8.01
N PRO A 61 -0.10 8.75 -9.36
CA PRO A 61 -0.11 9.96 -10.17
C PRO A 61 -1.34 10.87 -9.88
N PRO A 62 -1.20 12.21 -9.92
CA PRO A 62 -2.29 13.14 -9.55
C PRO A 62 -3.55 13.01 -10.43
N ASP A 63 -3.38 12.54 -11.66
CA ASP A 63 -4.43 12.31 -12.65
C ASP A 63 -5.24 11.03 -12.40
N LYS A 64 -4.76 10.14 -11.51
CA LYS A 64 -5.42 8.88 -11.19
C LYS A 64 -6.19 8.98 -9.87
N LYS A 65 -7.50 8.76 -9.94
CA LYS A 65 -8.38 8.78 -8.75
C LYS A 65 -8.55 7.37 -8.17
N VAL A 66 -8.03 7.17 -6.97
CA VAL A 66 -8.27 5.98 -6.15
C VAL A 66 -9.33 6.31 -5.10
N ASN A 67 -10.52 5.72 -5.23
CA ASN A 67 -11.59 5.83 -4.25
C ASN A 67 -11.51 4.64 -3.29
N LEU A 68 -11.51 4.96 -1.99
CA LEU A 68 -11.43 3.97 -0.92
C LEU A 68 -12.76 3.90 -0.19
N PHE A 69 -13.36 2.72 -0.16
CA PHE A 69 -14.51 2.41 0.68
C PHE A 69 -14.11 1.32 1.66
N ILE A 70 -14.13 1.66 2.95
CA ILE A 70 -13.91 0.72 4.04
C ILE A 70 -15.16 0.71 4.89
N THR A 71 -15.81 -0.44 4.97
CA THR A 71 -16.94 -0.61 5.87
C THR A 71 -16.43 -0.63 7.32
N PRO A 72 -16.98 0.20 8.23
CA PRO A 72 -16.61 0.14 9.65
C PRO A 72 -16.87 -1.26 10.22
N THR A 73 -15.95 -1.75 11.04
CA THR A 73 -16.09 -3.06 11.69
C THR A 73 -15.57 -2.98 13.12
N SER A 74 -16.18 -3.73 14.04
CA SER A 74 -15.71 -3.84 15.42
C SER A 74 -14.57 -4.85 15.63
N ILE A 75 -14.01 -5.41 14.55
CA ILE A 75 -12.93 -6.40 14.63
C ILE A 75 -11.63 -5.70 15.02
N LYS A 76 -11.01 -6.20 16.09
CA LYS A 76 -9.71 -5.76 16.57
C LYS A 76 -8.63 -6.79 16.28
N LEU A 77 -7.46 -6.31 15.89
CA LEU A 77 -6.29 -7.10 15.55
C LEU A 77 -5.19 -6.89 16.59
N ASN A 78 -4.65 -7.98 17.11
CA ASN A 78 -3.46 -7.90 17.94
C ASN A 78 -2.23 -7.46 17.11
N SER A 79 -1.12 -7.14 17.79
CA SER A 79 0.10 -6.64 17.13
C SER A 79 0.59 -7.54 15.99
N ASN A 80 0.61 -8.86 16.18
CA ASN A 80 1.08 -9.81 15.15
C ASN A 80 0.14 -9.81 13.93
N GLN A 81 -1.17 -9.86 14.18
CA GLN A 81 -2.18 -9.80 13.12
C GLN A 81 -2.09 -8.48 12.33
N SER A 82 -1.89 -7.36 13.04
CA SER A 82 -1.72 -6.05 12.41
C SER A 82 -0.51 -6.03 11.48
N HIS A 83 0.66 -6.53 11.90
CA HIS A 83 1.84 -6.60 11.04
C HIS A 83 1.63 -7.47 9.79
N HIS A 84 1.08 -8.67 9.94
CA HIS A 84 0.83 -9.55 8.80
C HIS A 84 -0.18 -8.94 7.83
N LEU A 85 -1.29 -8.40 8.35
CA LEU A 85 -2.31 -7.81 7.51
C LEU A 85 -1.83 -6.53 6.82
N THR A 86 -0.89 -5.81 7.45
CA THR A 86 -0.24 -4.64 6.85
C THR A 86 0.41 -4.95 5.52
N LEU A 87 1.20 -6.03 5.49
CA LEU A 87 1.85 -6.47 4.27
C LEU A 87 0.82 -6.86 3.21
N VAL A 88 -0.17 -7.68 3.58
CA VAL A 88 -1.22 -8.13 2.65
C VAL A 88 -1.97 -6.95 2.03
N ILE A 89 -2.43 -6.00 2.85
CA ILE A 89 -3.16 -4.82 2.37
C ILE A 89 -2.25 -3.96 1.48
N ASN A 90 -1.00 -3.73 1.88
CA ASN A 90 -0.08 -2.90 1.10
C ASN A 90 0.21 -3.50 -0.28
N GLU A 91 0.47 -4.81 -0.36
CA GLU A 91 0.70 -5.50 -1.64
C GLU A 91 -0.56 -5.47 -2.52
N LEU A 92 -1.73 -5.77 -1.97
CA LEU A 92 -2.98 -5.73 -2.73
C LEU A 92 -3.29 -4.33 -3.26
N THR A 93 -3.06 -3.30 -2.44
CA THR A 93 -3.30 -1.90 -2.80
C THR A 93 -2.32 -1.46 -3.89
N THR A 94 -1.03 -1.73 -3.70
CA THR A 94 0.02 -1.39 -4.66
C THR A 94 -0.23 -2.09 -6.00
N ASN A 95 -0.56 -3.38 -5.98
CA ASN A 95 -0.88 -4.14 -7.19
C ASN A 95 -2.14 -3.60 -7.88
N SER A 96 -3.17 -3.23 -7.12
CA SER A 96 -4.39 -2.64 -7.68
C SER A 96 -4.10 -1.31 -8.36
N ILE A 97 -3.33 -0.42 -7.72
CA ILE A 97 -2.96 0.88 -8.29
C ILE A 97 -2.13 0.69 -9.56
N LYS A 98 -1.11 -0.17 -9.53
CA LYS A 98 -0.20 -0.38 -10.67
C LYS A 98 -0.87 -1.05 -11.87
N HIS A 99 -1.64 -2.10 -11.63
CA HIS A 99 -2.14 -2.97 -12.70
C HIS A 99 -3.60 -2.68 -13.06
N ALA A 100 -4.46 -2.35 -12.09
CA ALA A 100 -5.86 -2.09 -12.38
C ALA A 100 -6.11 -0.68 -12.96
N MET A 101 -5.20 0.28 -12.74
CA MET A 101 -5.32 1.66 -13.26
C MET A 101 -4.60 1.91 -14.59
N HIS A 102 -3.91 0.91 -15.15
CA HIS A 102 -3.12 1.07 -16.37
C HIS A 102 -3.95 1.50 -17.61
N CYS A 103 -5.27 1.28 -17.59
CA CYS A 103 -6.20 1.72 -18.64
C CYS A 103 -7.48 2.39 -18.10
N ARG A 104 -7.46 2.90 -16.85
CA ARG A 104 -8.63 3.52 -16.22
C ARG A 104 -8.23 4.77 -15.44
N ASP A 105 -9.05 5.81 -15.49
CA ASP A 105 -8.80 7.07 -14.78
C ASP A 105 -9.35 7.05 -13.34
N GLU A 106 -10.20 6.07 -13.05
CA GLU A 106 -10.81 5.86 -11.75
C GLU A 106 -10.79 4.36 -11.39
N ALA A 107 -10.42 4.07 -10.15
CA ALA A 107 -10.50 2.74 -9.58
C ALA A 107 -11.13 2.82 -8.19
N THR A 108 -12.11 1.94 -7.96
CA THR A 108 -12.77 1.79 -6.67
C THR A 108 -12.28 0.50 -6.04
N ILE A 109 -11.64 0.61 -4.87
CA ILE A 109 -11.23 -0.55 -4.08
C ILE A 109 -12.37 -0.83 -3.08
N PHE A 110 -13.09 -1.93 -3.27
CA PHE A 110 -14.11 -2.42 -2.35
C PHE A 110 -13.51 -3.41 -1.35
N ARG A 111 -13.82 -3.24 -0.05
CA ARG A 111 -13.97 -4.34 0.90
C ARG A 111 -14.85 -3.96 2.09
#